data_AF-A0A1X7UVF5-F1
#
_entry.id   AF-A0A1X7UVF5-F1
#
_cell.length_a   1.000
_cell.length_b   1.000
_cell.length_c   1.000
_cell.angle_alpha   90.00
_cell.angle_beta   90.00
_cell.angle_gamma   90.00
#
_symmetry.space_group_name_H-M   'P 1'
#
loop_
_entity.id
_entity.type
_entity.pdbx_description
1 polymer ?
#
loop_
_entity_poly.entity_id
_entity_poly.type
_entity_poly.pdbx_seq_one_letter_code
_entity_poly.pdbx_strand_id
1 'polypeptide(L)'
;MTEEGIGKNFRSAYYETLGFRENEKSISQLENQLKADLIDLPRLKAFCLKNSLPALYRPLVWKILLGAVPCHQDPETQKYVRDQKIEQFQDLKHSLSVLNAVHIPPPASYRVTGGSPISPIENLVYMYGLEKGRFSEIKRDSSLRKSLHDVAKVFLDCIDGDEMEIYFCFLGFTAIINSIREHTKEMLEELMSYLIQKENVLYCHLSTLGVLQQIPCKRWFFECFLNEFPLPEIEIIWDRLIGGSYSVLIYIAISLILHRKRALLMSKSIVQALKLFDQLLGSDASIVLKQGLELWEHSGSALVPGNSKIKNKTY
;
A
#
# COMPACT_ATOMS: atom_id res chain seq x y z
N MET A 1 27.21 -11.63 -55.87
CA MET A 1 26.79 -12.18 -54.57
C MET A 1 27.08 -11.16 -53.50
N THR A 2 26.06 -10.46 -53.03
CA THR A 2 25.96 -9.94 -51.66
C THR A 2 24.49 -9.64 -51.44
N GLU A 3 23.81 -10.58 -50.79
CA GLU A 3 22.43 -10.46 -50.35
C GLU A 3 22.35 -9.40 -49.24
N GLU A 4 21.76 -8.25 -49.53
CA GLU A 4 21.20 -7.37 -48.50
C GLU A 4 19.92 -8.02 -47.97
N GLY A 5 20.13 -8.95 -47.04
CA GLY A 5 19.08 -9.66 -46.32
C GLY A 5 18.35 -8.75 -45.34
N ILE A 6 17.11 -8.44 -45.70
CA ILE A 6 16.04 -7.85 -44.89
C ILE A 6 15.97 -8.55 -43.52
N GLY A 7 16.55 -7.89 -42.52
CA GLY A 7 16.49 -8.29 -41.11
C GLY A 7 15.96 -7.17 -40.25
N LYS A 8 14.96 -6.40 -40.72
CA LYS A 8 14.23 -5.48 -39.83
C LYS A 8 13.63 -6.34 -38.71
N ASN A 9 14.07 -6.03 -37.51
CA ASN A 9 13.93 -6.83 -36.30
C ASN A 9 12.44 -7.00 -35.93
N PHE A 10 11.75 -7.95 -36.57
CA PHE A 10 10.32 -8.24 -36.36
C PHE A 10 10.00 -8.54 -34.89
N ARG A 11 10.97 -9.12 -34.17
CA ARG A 11 10.89 -9.33 -32.72
C ARG A 11 10.85 -8.01 -31.94
N SER A 12 11.63 -7.01 -32.34
CA SER A 12 11.60 -5.70 -31.69
C SER A 12 10.27 -4.99 -31.86
N ALA A 13 9.67 -5.07 -33.05
CA ALA A 13 8.33 -4.53 -33.29
C ALA A 13 7.24 -5.29 -32.52
N TYR A 14 7.39 -6.61 -32.37
CA TYR A 14 6.45 -7.44 -31.59
C TYR A 14 6.50 -7.13 -30.08
N TYR A 15 7.69 -6.92 -29.52
CA TYR A 15 7.86 -6.45 -28.13
C TYR A 15 7.40 -5.01 -27.91
N GLU A 16 7.42 -4.18 -28.97
CA GLU A 16 6.88 -2.80 -28.97
C GLU A 16 5.36 -2.82 -28.86
N THR A 17 4.67 -3.68 -29.62
CA THR A 17 3.21 -3.83 -29.59
C THR A 17 2.68 -4.41 -28.28
N LEU A 18 3.51 -5.16 -27.55
CA LEU A 18 3.17 -5.78 -26.25
C LEU A 18 3.63 -4.94 -25.03
N GLY A 19 4.24 -3.77 -25.23
CA GLY A 19 4.67 -2.88 -24.14
C GLY A 19 5.96 -3.27 -23.42
N PHE A 20 6.66 -4.33 -23.84
CA PHE A 20 7.87 -4.83 -23.16
C PHE A 20 9.06 -3.88 -23.26
N ARG A 21 9.17 -3.08 -24.32
CA ARG A 21 10.29 -2.14 -24.51
C ARG A 21 10.24 -0.92 -23.59
N GLU A 22 9.04 -0.46 -23.27
CA GLU A 22 8.85 0.61 -22.27
C GLU A 22 9.19 0.09 -20.87
N ASN A 23 8.81 -1.16 -20.58
CA ASN A 23 9.15 -1.83 -19.33
C ASN A 23 10.67 -2.00 -19.17
N GLU A 24 11.40 -2.46 -20.19
CA GLU A 24 12.86 -2.59 -20.13
C GLU A 24 13.57 -1.26 -19.87
N LYS A 25 13.18 -0.19 -20.60
CA LYS A 25 13.78 1.13 -20.38
C LYS A 25 13.49 1.68 -18.99
N SER A 26 12.25 1.52 -18.51
CA SER A 26 11.85 1.90 -17.15
C SER A 26 12.62 1.12 -16.09
N ILE A 27 12.85 -0.18 -16.29
CA ILE A 27 13.65 -1.02 -15.39
C ILE A 27 15.12 -0.55 -15.36
N SER A 28 15.75 -0.33 -16.52
CA SER A 28 17.13 0.17 -16.56
C SER A 28 17.26 1.56 -15.94
N GLN A 29 16.26 2.42 -16.10
CA GLN A 29 16.21 3.73 -15.43
C GLN A 29 16.15 3.58 -13.91
N LEU A 30 15.30 2.68 -13.40
CA LEU A 30 15.21 2.38 -11.98
C LEU A 30 16.53 1.83 -11.44
N GLU A 31 17.15 0.87 -12.12
CA GLU A 31 18.44 0.31 -11.72
C GLU A 31 19.55 1.36 -11.63
N ASN A 32 19.65 2.23 -12.63
CA ASN A 32 20.64 3.31 -12.63
C ASN A 32 20.39 4.30 -11.48
N GLN A 33 19.13 4.55 -11.16
CA GLN A 33 18.78 5.41 -10.03
C GLN A 33 19.10 4.76 -8.67
N LEU A 34 18.90 3.45 -8.53
CA LEU A 34 19.21 2.70 -7.30
C LEU A 34 20.71 2.52 -7.07
N LYS A 35 21.53 2.58 -8.13
CA LYS A 35 23.00 2.50 -8.07
C LYS A 35 23.68 3.84 -7.72
N ALA A 36 22.92 4.94 -7.65
CA ALA A 36 23.48 6.23 -7.30
C ALA A 36 23.85 6.29 -5.82
N ASP A 37 24.95 6.98 -5.48
CA ASP A 37 25.39 7.16 -4.09
C ASP A 37 24.32 7.87 -3.23
N LEU A 38 23.52 8.74 -3.84
CA LEU A 38 22.35 9.36 -3.23
C LEU A 38 21.12 9.11 -4.11
N ILE A 39 20.15 8.38 -3.55
CA ILE A 39 18.91 8.06 -4.25
C ILE A 39 17.95 9.25 -4.20
N ASP A 40 17.58 9.75 -5.38
CA ASP A 40 16.60 10.82 -5.56
C ASP A 40 15.18 10.33 -5.20
N LEU A 41 14.73 10.64 -3.99
CA LEU A 41 13.41 10.24 -3.48
C LEU A 41 12.25 10.84 -4.31
N PRO A 42 12.22 12.14 -4.65
CA PRO A 42 11.20 12.70 -5.55
C PRO A 42 11.10 11.94 -6.88
N ARG A 43 12.23 11.61 -7.52
CA ARG A 43 12.24 10.86 -8.77
C ARG A 43 11.76 9.42 -8.58
N LEU A 44 12.12 8.78 -7.46
CA LEU A 44 11.67 7.41 -7.15
C LEU A 44 10.16 7.36 -6.90
N LYS A 45 9.63 8.35 -6.20
CA LYS A 45 8.18 8.54 -6.02
C LYS A 45 7.48 8.75 -7.37
N ALA A 46 8.00 9.64 -8.22
CA ALA A 46 7.46 9.86 -9.56
C ALA A 46 7.48 8.58 -10.42
N PHE A 47 8.53 7.76 -10.31
CA PHE A 47 8.58 6.46 -10.94
C PHE A 47 7.45 5.56 -10.46
N CYS A 48 7.26 5.46 -9.14
CA CYS A 48 6.21 4.66 -8.54
C CYS A 48 4.82 5.15 -8.92
N LEU A 49 4.61 6.45 -9.18
CA LEU A 49 3.33 6.97 -9.64
C LEU A 49 3.03 6.61 -11.10
N LYS A 50 4.07 6.53 -11.94
CA LYS A 50 3.93 6.28 -13.38
C LYS A 50 3.97 4.80 -13.76
N ASN A 51 4.78 3.99 -13.06
CA ASN A 51 5.05 2.60 -13.42
C ASN A 51 4.80 1.68 -12.23
N SER A 52 4.29 0.48 -12.48
CA SER A 52 4.25 -0.57 -11.44
C SER A 52 5.66 -1.10 -11.21
N LEU A 53 6.03 -1.31 -9.95
CA LEU A 53 7.37 -1.79 -9.63
C LEU A 53 7.54 -3.25 -10.09
N PRO A 54 8.70 -3.62 -10.67
CA PRO A 54 9.05 -5.02 -10.82
C PRO A 54 9.19 -5.68 -9.46
N ALA A 55 8.71 -6.92 -9.31
CA ALA A 55 8.74 -7.66 -8.05
C ALA A 55 10.16 -7.71 -7.42
N LEU A 56 11.20 -7.83 -8.26
CA LEU A 56 12.59 -7.84 -7.82
C LEU A 56 13.03 -6.56 -7.09
N TYR A 57 12.53 -5.40 -7.51
CA TYR A 57 12.95 -4.10 -6.98
C TYR A 57 11.98 -3.54 -5.93
N ARG A 58 10.75 -4.05 -5.89
CA ARG A 58 9.72 -3.60 -4.94
C ARG A 58 10.19 -3.60 -3.48
N PRO A 59 10.80 -4.68 -2.93
CA PRO A 59 11.25 -4.69 -1.54
C PRO A 59 12.21 -3.54 -1.21
N LEU A 60 13.21 -3.31 -2.07
CA LEU A 60 14.21 -2.27 -1.85
C LEU A 60 13.61 -0.87 -1.97
N VAL A 61 12.80 -0.63 -3.01
CA VAL A 61 12.15 0.67 -3.23
C VAL A 61 11.21 1.02 -2.08
N TRP A 62 10.41 0.06 -1.62
CA TRP A 62 9.55 0.26 -0.45
C TRP A 62 10.37 0.54 0.81
N LYS A 63 11.44 -0.22 1.07
CA LYS A 63 12.35 0.03 2.21
C LYS A 63 12.90 1.45 2.23
N ILE A 64 13.31 1.97 1.07
CA ILE A 64 13.83 3.34 0.93
C ILE A 64 12.72 4.37 1.15
N LEU A 65 11.60 4.24 0.44
CA LEU A 65 10.52 5.24 0.48
C LEU A 65 9.77 5.28 1.82
N LEU A 66 9.72 4.16 2.55
CA LEU A 66 9.12 4.05 3.88
C LEU A 66 10.11 4.38 5.01
N GLY A 67 11.39 4.63 4.69
CA GLY A 67 12.40 5.04 5.67
C GLY A 67 12.95 3.89 6.53
N ALA A 68 12.85 2.65 6.06
CA ALA A 68 13.53 1.51 6.67
C ALA A 68 15.03 1.51 6.35
N VAL A 69 15.40 1.91 5.13
CA VAL A 69 16.79 2.03 4.66
C VAL A 69 17.04 3.48 4.22
N PRO A 70 18.20 4.09 4.57
CA PRO A 70 18.49 5.46 4.16
C PRO A 70 18.73 5.57 2.65
N CYS A 71 18.45 6.76 2.09
CA CYS A 71 18.67 7.05 0.67
C CYS A 71 20.15 7.22 0.29
N HIS A 72 21.01 7.53 1.26
CA HIS A 72 22.46 7.59 1.08
C HIS A 72 23.02 6.17 1.07
N GLN A 73 23.69 5.78 -0.02
CA GLN A 73 24.28 4.45 -0.19
C GLN A 73 25.69 4.34 0.39
N ASP A 74 26.22 5.40 1.02
CA ASP A 74 27.54 5.33 1.63
C ASP A 74 27.54 4.33 2.80
N PRO A 75 28.57 3.47 2.91
CA PRO A 75 28.58 2.40 3.91
C PRO A 75 28.53 2.89 5.36
N GLU A 76 29.06 4.09 5.65
CA GLU A 76 29.13 4.63 7.00
C GLU A 76 27.76 5.09 7.49
N THR A 77 27.01 5.87 6.69
CA THR A 77 25.64 6.26 7.01
C THR A 77 24.71 5.06 7.08
N GLN A 78 24.84 4.11 6.14
CA GLN A 78 24.04 2.88 6.14
C GLN A 78 24.24 2.12 7.45
N LYS A 79 25.49 1.94 7.88
CA LYS A 79 25.81 1.29 9.15
C LYS A 79 25.27 2.07 10.34
N TYR A 80 25.52 3.38 10.42
CA TYR A 80 25.08 4.21 11.53
C TYR A 80 23.56 4.18 11.71
N VAL A 81 22.79 4.37 10.63
CA VAL A 81 21.32 4.35 10.67
C VAL A 81 20.82 2.96 11.05
N ARG A 82 21.46 1.90 10.54
CA ARG A 82 21.11 0.52 10.87
C ARG A 82 21.34 0.22 12.35
N ASP A 83 22.48 0.63 12.91
CA ASP A 83 22.83 0.41 14.32
C ASP A 83 21.79 1.08 15.24
N GLN A 84 21.39 2.32 14.94
CA GLN A 84 20.33 3.03 15.68
C GLN A 84 18.96 2.34 15.59
N LYS A 85 18.59 1.87 14.39
CA LYS A 85 17.33 1.14 14.18
C LYS A 85 17.33 -0.21 14.88
N ILE A 86 18.47 -0.89 14.96
CA ILE A 86 18.63 -2.14 15.71
C ILE A 86 18.39 -1.89 17.20
N GLU A 87 18.99 -0.86 17.77
CA GLU A 87 18.79 -0.49 19.19
C GLU A 87 17.31 -0.22 19.48
N GLN A 88 16.67 0.67 18.69
CA GLN A 88 15.24 0.97 18.83
C GLN A 88 14.37 -0.29 18.71
N PHE A 89 14.64 -1.15 17.73
CA PHE A 89 13.88 -2.38 17.52
C PHE A 89 14.05 -3.36 18.70
N GLN A 90 15.27 -3.50 19.21
CA GLN A 90 15.57 -4.37 20.35
C GLN A 90 14.93 -3.85 21.63
N ASP A 91 14.93 -2.54 21.87
CA ASP A 91 14.30 -1.92 23.03
C ASP A 91 12.79 -2.14 23.05
N LEU A 92 12.12 -1.99 21.90
CA LEU A 92 10.69 -2.27 21.76
C LEU A 92 10.39 -3.77 21.97
N LYS A 93 11.21 -4.66 21.41
CA LYS A 93 11.05 -6.12 21.57
C LYS A 93 11.27 -6.54 23.03
N HIS A 94 12.28 -5.96 23.69
CA HIS A 94 12.54 -6.17 25.11
C HIS A 94 11.38 -5.65 25.97
N SER A 95 10.87 -4.45 25.69
CA SER A 95 9.73 -3.86 26.40
C SER A 95 8.49 -4.75 26.33
N LEU A 96 8.19 -5.33 25.16
CA LEU A 96 7.09 -6.29 25.03
C LEU A 96 7.27 -7.55 25.87
N SER A 97 8.51 -8.03 25.99
CA SER A 97 8.83 -9.19 26.82
C SER A 97 8.62 -8.91 28.31
N VAL A 98 9.05 -7.73 28.78
CA VAL A 98 8.87 -7.29 30.17
C VAL A 98 7.39 -7.12 30.51
N LEU A 99 6.60 -6.59 29.56
CA LEU A 99 5.17 -6.40 29.74
C LEU A 99 4.36 -7.71 29.73
N ASN A 100 5.00 -8.87 29.52
CA ASN A 100 4.35 -10.17 29.25
C ASN A 100 3.26 -10.05 28.16
N ALA A 101 3.42 -9.07 27.27
CA ALA A 101 2.62 -8.93 26.07
C ALA A 101 3.01 -10.01 25.06
N VAL A 102 4.27 -10.46 25.15
CA VAL A 102 4.89 -11.54 24.40
C VAL A 102 5.53 -12.52 25.39
N HIS A 103 5.11 -13.78 25.36
CA HIS A 103 5.75 -14.83 26.15
C HIS A 103 7.09 -15.19 25.46
N ILE A 104 8.22 -14.75 26.01
CA ILE A 104 9.52 -15.35 25.66
C ILE A 104 9.60 -16.69 26.38
N PRO A 105 9.75 -17.84 25.69
CA PRO A 105 9.96 -19.10 26.40
C PRO A 105 11.24 -19.00 27.23
N PRO A 106 11.23 -19.37 28.52
CA PRO A 106 12.42 -19.34 29.35
C PRO A 106 13.50 -20.28 28.78
N PRO A 107 14.79 -20.00 29.01
CA PRO A 107 15.89 -20.85 28.55
C PRO A 107 15.76 -22.26 29.15
N ALA A 108 15.40 -23.22 28.28
CA ALA A 108 15.46 -24.69 28.34
C ALA A 108 15.11 -25.45 29.64
N SER A 109 14.74 -24.81 30.75
CA SER A 109 14.66 -25.47 32.07
C SER A 109 13.34 -25.31 32.80
N TYR A 110 12.37 -24.55 32.27
CA TYR A 110 11.02 -24.50 32.84
C TYR A 110 9.95 -24.65 31.74
N ARG A 111 9.42 -25.87 31.62
CA ARG A 111 8.15 -26.12 30.94
C ARG A 111 7.04 -25.52 31.80
N VAL A 112 6.62 -24.30 31.48
CA VAL A 112 5.32 -23.77 31.91
C VAL A 112 4.36 -23.93 30.73
N THR A 113 3.23 -24.53 31.03
CA THR A 113 2.12 -24.86 30.14
C THR A 113 1.51 -23.62 29.48
N GLY A 114 1.34 -23.65 28.15
CA GLY A 114 0.06 -23.22 27.54
C GLY A 114 -0.03 -21.90 26.77
N GLY A 115 1.07 -21.27 26.35
CA GLY A 115 1.02 -20.13 25.41
C GLY A 115 1.71 -20.47 24.10
N SER A 116 1.00 -20.46 22.97
CA SER A 116 1.65 -20.52 21.65
C SER A 116 2.61 -19.33 21.52
N PRO A 117 3.79 -19.51 20.89
CA PRO A 117 4.65 -18.38 20.55
C PRO A 117 3.84 -17.37 19.75
N ILE A 118 3.88 -16.11 20.18
CA ILE A 118 3.18 -15.02 19.51
C ILE A 118 3.69 -14.91 18.07
N SER A 119 2.76 -14.80 17.12
CA SER A 119 3.09 -14.72 15.70
C SER A 119 4.06 -13.56 15.45
N PRO A 120 5.07 -13.68 14.56
CA PRO A 120 5.95 -12.58 14.18
C PRO A 120 5.17 -11.29 13.84
N ILE A 121 4.00 -11.43 13.22
CA ILE A 121 3.12 -10.32 12.84
C ILE A 121 2.51 -9.64 14.08
N GLU A 122 2.08 -10.42 15.09
CA GLU A 122 1.53 -9.87 16.33
C GLU A 122 2.58 -9.08 17.11
N ASN A 123 3.85 -9.53 17.09
CA ASN A 123 4.96 -8.78 17.68
C ASN A 123 5.08 -7.40 17.03
N LEU A 124 5.09 -7.31 15.69
CA LEU A 124 5.18 -6.04 14.96
C LEU A 124 4.06 -5.07 15.33
N VAL A 125 2.82 -5.57 15.41
CA VAL A 125 1.63 -4.75 15.75
C VAL A 125 1.72 -4.21 17.18
N TYR A 126 2.18 -5.02 18.13
CA TYR A 126 2.34 -4.58 19.51
C TYR A 126 3.55 -3.65 19.70
N MET A 127 4.65 -3.86 18.96
CA MET A 127 5.80 -2.94 18.95
C MET A 127 5.36 -1.55 18.46
N TYR A 128 4.59 -1.50 17.38
CA TYR A 128 3.96 -0.27 16.91
C TYR A 128 3.08 0.38 17.99
N GLY A 129 2.32 -0.43 18.72
CA GLY A 129 1.50 0.05 19.84
C GLY A 129 2.32 0.70 20.95
N LEU A 130 3.49 0.15 21.29
CA LEU A 130 4.39 0.78 22.26
C LEU A 130 4.99 2.08 21.71
N GLU A 131 5.55 2.04 20.51
CA GLU A 131 6.17 3.17 19.82
C GLU A 131 5.23 4.37 19.70
N LYS A 132 3.93 4.13 19.44
CA LYS A 132 2.92 5.19 19.33
C LYS A 132 2.17 5.49 20.62
N GLY A 133 2.49 4.82 21.73
CA GLY A 133 1.76 4.98 23.00
C GLY A 133 0.30 4.50 22.96
N ARG A 134 -0.03 3.60 22.03
CA ARG A 134 -1.38 3.06 21.76
C ARG A 134 -1.53 1.58 22.13
N PHE A 135 -0.59 1.04 22.89
CA PHE A 135 -0.54 -0.38 23.25
C PHE A 135 -1.86 -0.89 23.86
N SER A 136 -2.40 -0.18 24.85
CA SER A 136 -3.66 -0.55 25.52
C SER A 136 -4.90 -0.43 24.61
N GLU A 137 -4.87 0.44 23.61
CA GLU A 137 -5.95 0.56 22.62
C GLU A 137 -5.92 -0.65 21.67
N ILE A 138 -4.77 -0.95 21.09
CA ILE A 138 -4.58 -2.07 20.17
C ILE A 138 -4.89 -3.41 20.85
N LYS A 139 -4.55 -3.56 22.14
CA LYS A 139 -4.88 -4.77 22.90
C LYS A 139 -6.40 -4.96 23.09
N ARG A 140 -7.16 -3.87 23.24
CA ARG A 140 -8.61 -3.89 23.49
C ARG A 140 -9.43 -3.93 22.20
N ASP A 141 -9.03 -3.18 21.18
CA ASP A 141 -9.72 -3.09 19.91
C ASP A 141 -9.27 -4.21 18.97
N SER A 142 -10.04 -5.29 18.93
CA SER A 142 -9.80 -6.43 18.04
C SER A 142 -9.89 -6.06 16.56
N SER A 143 -10.70 -5.06 16.20
CA SER A 143 -10.91 -4.64 14.82
C SER A 143 -9.71 -3.82 14.31
N LEU A 144 -9.19 -2.90 15.12
CA LEU A 144 -7.97 -2.16 14.83
C LEU A 144 -6.76 -3.09 14.74
N ARG A 145 -6.62 -3.99 15.73
CA ARG A 145 -5.51 -4.96 15.76
C ARG A 145 -5.52 -5.87 14.54
N LYS A 146 -6.70 -6.35 14.11
CA LYS A 146 -6.82 -7.14 12.89
C LYS A 146 -6.39 -6.35 11.65
N SER A 147 -6.88 -5.12 11.48
CA SER A 147 -6.48 -4.28 10.34
C SER A 147 -4.95 -4.04 10.30
N LEU A 148 -4.33 -3.77 11.46
CA LEU A 148 -2.87 -3.60 11.55
C LEU A 148 -2.13 -4.90 11.26
N HIS A 149 -2.65 -6.03 11.73
CA HIS A 149 -2.09 -7.35 11.45
C HIS A 149 -2.13 -7.67 9.95
N ASP A 150 -3.25 -7.40 9.29
CA ASP A 150 -3.39 -7.64 7.84
C ASP A 150 -2.41 -6.76 7.03
N VAL A 151 -2.19 -5.51 7.45
CA VAL A 151 -1.17 -4.63 6.85
C VAL A 151 0.26 -5.14 7.10
N ALA A 152 0.57 -5.51 8.35
CA ALA A 152 1.90 -6.03 8.69
C ALA A 152 2.22 -7.34 7.96
N LYS A 153 1.20 -8.18 7.72
CA LYS A 153 1.34 -9.42 6.96
C LYS A 153 1.81 -9.16 5.52
N VAL A 154 1.30 -8.13 4.85
CA VAL A 154 1.76 -7.78 3.49
C VAL A 154 3.25 -7.48 3.49
N PHE A 155 3.76 -6.73 4.47
CA PHE A 155 5.21 -6.47 4.53
C PHE A 155 6.03 -7.72 4.80
N LEU A 156 5.53 -8.65 5.61
CA LEU A 156 6.19 -9.93 5.85
C LEU A 156 6.22 -10.81 4.59
N ASP A 157 5.15 -10.77 3.79
CA ASP A 157 5.03 -11.58 2.56
C ASP A 157 5.80 -10.94 1.37
N CYS A 158 5.90 -9.61 1.31
CA CYS A 158 6.44 -8.87 0.17
C CYS A 158 7.89 -8.37 0.34
N ILE A 159 8.43 -8.28 1.55
CA ILE A 159 9.78 -7.72 1.78
C ILE A 159 10.76 -8.81 2.16
N ASP A 160 11.78 -8.98 1.32
CA ASP A 160 12.99 -9.71 1.68
C ASP A 160 13.85 -8.86 2.63
N GLY A 161 14.04 -9.34 3.86
CA GLY A 161 14.80 -8.63 4.89
C GLY A 161 14.67 -9.27 6.27
N ASP A 162 15.35 -8.67 7.24
CA ASP A 162 15.16 -9.03 8.65
C ASP A 162 13.87 -8.40 9.24
N GLU A 163 13.46 -8.89 10.41
CA GLU A 163 12.27 -8.39 11.10
C GLU A 163 12.30 -6.88 11.37
N MET A 164 13.49 -6.29 11.51
CA MET A 164 13.68 -4.87 11.79
C MET A 164 13.31 -4.03 10.56
N GLU A 165 13.83 -4.37 9.38
CA GLU A 165 13.49 -3.67 8.14
C GLU A 165 11.98 -3.76 7.83
N ILE A 166 11.39 -4.94 8.05
CA ILE A 166 9.94 -5.17 7.90
C ILE A 166 9.16 -4.28 8.88
N TYR A 167 9.58 -4.22 10.15
CA TYR A 167 8.97 -3.35 11.16
C TYR A 167 8.99 -1.88 10.75
N PHE A 168 10.13 -1.36 10.28
CA PHE A 168 10.22 0.03 9.88
C PHE A 168 9.44 0.34 8.60
N CYS A 169 9.30 -0.62 7.68
CA CYS A 169 8.39 -0.49 6.54
C CYS A 169 6.93 -0.39 7.01
N PHE A 170 6.52 -1.30 7.88
CA PHE A 170 5.20 -1.27 8.50
C PHE A 170 4.95 0.06 9.23
N LEU A 171 5.91 0.53 10.03
CA LEU A 171 5.84 1.80 10.74
C LEU A 171 5.68 2.97 9.77
N GLY A 172 6.49 3.03 8.70
CA GLY A 172 6.38 4.04 7.65
C GLY A 172 5.02 4.02 6.95
N PHE A 173 4.50 2.84 6.62
CA PHE A 173 3.22 2.71 5.94
C PHE A 173 2.03 3.08 6.83
N THR A 174 2.08 2.77 8.12
CA THR A 174 1.04 3.24 9.07
C THR A 174 0.99 4.76 9.17
N ALA A 175 2.10 5.47 8.94
CA ALA A 175 2.08 6.93 8.84
C ALA A 175 1.31 7.41 7.59
N ILE A 176 1.42 6.70 6.46
CA ILE A 176 0.60 6.95 5.26
C ILE A 176 -0.88 6.72 5.57
N ILE A 177 -1.23 5.60 6.22
CA ILE A 177 -2.61 5.31 6.63
C ILE A 177 -3.17 6.41 7.54
N ASN A 178 -2.37 6.92 8.49
CA ASN A 178 -2.79 8.02 9.35
C ASN A 178 -3.06 9.30 8.56
N SER A 179 -2.22 9.61 7.57
CA SER A 179 -2.46 10.74 6.66
C SER A 179 -3.75 10.55 5.85
N ILE A 180 -4.03 9.34 5.37
CA ILE A 180 -5.31 9.02 4.68
C ILE A 180 -6.51 9.25 5.61
N ARG A 181 -6.41 8.86 6.89
CA ARG A 181 -7.47 9.09 7.89
C ARG A 181 -7.78 10.57 8.09
N GLU A 182 -6.76 11.41 8.08
CA GLU A 182 -6.92 12.87 8.20
C GLU A 182 -7.63 13.48 6.99
N HIS A 183 -7.40 12.94 5.79
CA HIS A 183 -7.95 13.47 4.53
C HIS A 183 -9.17 12.70 4.00
N THR A 184 -9.74 11.80 4.79
CA THR A 184 -10.80 10.89 4.32
C THR A 184 -12.06 11.64 3.90
N LYS A 185 -12.33 12.77 4.55
CA LYS A 185 -13.50 13.59 4.22
C LYS A 185 -13.37 14.18 2.81
N GLU A 186 -12.22 14.79 2.50
CA GLU A 186 -11.94 15.36 1.18
C GLU A 186 -11.95 14.27 0.10
N MET A 187 -11.40 13.08 0.40
CA MET A 187 -11.43 11.94 -0.51
C MET A 187 -12.85 11.49 -0.87
N LEU A 188 -13.76 11.47 0.12
CA LEU A 188 -15.17 11.15 -0.11
C LEU A 188 -15.89 12.25 -0.91
N GLU A 189 -15.59 13.51 -0.64
CA GLU A 189 -16.15 14.64 -1.40
C GLU A 189 -15.73 14.59 -2.87
N GLU A 190 -14.48 14.22 -3.17
CA GLU A 190 -13.99 14.00 -4.54
C GLU A 190 -14.69 12.80 -5.20
N LEU A 191 -14.84 11.68 -4.49
CA LEU A 191 -15.59 10.52 -4.96
C LEU A 191 -17.03 10.91 -5.33
N MET A 192 -17.72 11.61 -4.43
CA MET A 192 -19.08 12.09 -4.69
C MET A 192 -19.14 13.04 -5.88
N SER A 193 -18.19 13.97 -5.97
CA SER A 193 -18.10 14.93 -7.08
C SER A 193 -17.95 14.21 -8.42
N TYR A 194 -17.12 13.17 -8.49
CA TYR A 194 -17.00 12.34 -9.68
C TYR A 194 -18.35 11.69 -10.05
N LEU A 195 -19.02 11.05 -9.09
CA LEU A 195 -20.31 10.39 -9.35
C LEU A 195 -21.38 11.39 -9.79
N ILE A 196 -21.44 12.58 -9.19
CA ILE A 196 -22.39 13.64 -9.62
C ILE A 196 -22.12 14.06 -11.06
N GLN A 197 -20.85 14.27 -11.42
CA GLN A 197 -20.49 14.82 -12.74
C GLN A 197 -20.57 13.79 -13.87
N LYS A 198 -20.18 12.53 -13.61
CA LYS A 198 -20.04 11.50 -14.63
C LYS A 198 -21.13 10.44 -14.58
N GLU A 199 -21.75 10.25 -13.42
CA GLU A 199 -22.65 9.12 -13.14
C GLU A 199 -23.89 9.54 -12.32
N ASN A 200 -24.46 10.70 -12.66
CA ASN A 200 -25.50 11.36 -11.85
C ASN A 200 -26.72 10.46 -11.55
N VAL A 201 -27.12 9.61 -12.50
CA VAL A 201 -28.24 8.68 -12.30
C VAL A 201 -27.92 7.66 -11.19
N LEU A 202 -26.70 7.12 -11.18
CA LEU A 202 -26.23 6.23 -10.13
C LEU A 202 -26.12 6.97 -8.80
N TYR A 203 -25.54 8.18 -8.81
CA TYR A 203 -25.45 9.03 -7.61
C TYR A 203 -26.82 9.26 -6.97
N CYS A 204 -27.81 9.75 -7.74
CA CYS A 204 -29.16 10.03 -7.24
C CYS A 204 -29.82 8.78 -6.65
N HIS A 205 -29.67 7.63 -7.32
CA HIS A 205 -30.21 6.37 -6.85
C HIS A 205 -29.57 5.93 -5.52
N LEU A 206 -28.24 5.92 -5.43
CA LEU A 206 -27.51 5.56 -4.21
C LEU A 206 -27.77 6.54 -3.06
N SER A 207 -27.93 7.83 -3.37
CA SER A 207 -28.29 8.87 -2.41
C SER A 207 -29.69 8.64 -1.83
N THR A 208 -30.67 8.31 -2.68
CA THR A 208 -32.05 8.00 -2.25
C THR A 208 -32.10 6.75 -1.37
N LEU A 209 -31.26 5.75 -1.65
CA LEU A 209 -31.13 4.57 -0.80
C LEU A 209 -30.32 4.80 0.48
N GLY A 210 -29.64 5.94 0.66
CA GLY A 210 -28.76 6.22 1.80
C GLY A 210 -27.45 5.41 1.80
N VAL A 211 -27.04 4.89 0.64
CA VAL A 211 -25.83 4.04 0.51
C VAL A 211 -24.57 4.88 0.60
N LEU A 212 -24.59 6.12 0.12
CA LEU A 212 -23.42 7.00 0.04
C LEU A 212 -22.82 7.32 1.42
N GLN A 213 -23.66 7.36 2.47
CA GLN A 213 -23.24 7.58 3.85
C GLN A 213 -22.65 6.32 4.51
N GLN A 214 -22.81 5.15 3.88
CA GLN A 214 -22.37 3.86 4.39
C GLN A 214 -21.32 3.19 3.49
N ILE A 215 -20.62 3.99 2.67
CA ILE A 215 -19.45 3.50 1.93
C ILE A 215 -18.43 2.91 2.92
N PRO A 216 -17.88 1.71 2.65
CA PRO A 216 -17.00 1.00 3.57
C PRO A 216 -15.60 1.61 3.64
N CYS A 217 -15.50 2.86 4.12
CA CYS A 217 -14.29 3.67 4.16
C CYS A 217 -13.13 2.98 4.87
N LYS A 218 -13.43 2.22 5.94
CA LYS A 218 -12.41 1.45 6.65
C LYS A 218 -11.71 0.44 5.72
N ARG A 219 -12.48 -0.35 4.95
CA ARG A 219 -11.94 -1.38 4.05
C ARG A 219 -11.20 -0.75 2.86
N TRP A 220 -11.76 0.31 2.30
CA TRP A 220 -11.24 0.91 1.07
C TRP A 220 -10.04 1.82 1.33
N PHE A 221 -10.06 2.61 2.39
CA PHE A 221 -9.06 3.64 2.64
C PHE A 221 -8.10 3.32 3.78
N PHE A 222 -8.56 2.70 4.87
CA PHE A 222 -7.70 2.45 6.04
C PHE A 222 -7.00 1.09 5.99
N GLU A 223 -7.64 0.12 5.34
CA GLU A 223 -7.07 -1.17 5.01
C GLU A 223 -6.57 -1.19 3.56
N CYS A 224 -6.57 -0.03 2.87
CA CYS A 224 -6.04 0.14 1.51
C CYS A 224 -6.46 -0.98 0.54
N PHE A 225 -7.74 -1.38 0.63
CA PHE A 225 -8.38 -2.44 -0.15
C PHE A 225 -7.89 -3.88 0.07
N LEU A 226 -7.15 -4.19 1.15
CA LEU A 226 -6.63 -5.54 1.44
C LEU A 226 -7.68 -6.66 1.35
N ASN A 227 -8.94 -6.35 1.63
CA ASN A 227 -10.05 -7.30 1.60
C ASN A 227 -10.82 -7.31 0.27
N GLU A 228 -10.53 -6.40 -0.67
CA GLU A 228 -11.20 -6.32 -1.98
C GLU A 228 -10.37 -6.94 -3.12
N PHE A 229 -9.03 -6.87 -3.04
CA PHE A 229 -8.12 -7.30 -4.10
C PHE A 229 -7.16 -8.40 -3.62
N PRO A 230 -6.70 -9.27 -4.53
CA PRO A 230 -5.60 -10.20 -4.26
C PRO A 230 -4.27 -9.44 -4.06
N LEU A 231 -3.30 -10.11 -3.44
CA LEU A 231 -2.00 -9.50 -3.07
C LEU A 231 -1.25 -8.84 -4.25
N PRO A 232 -1.16 -9.45 -5.46
CA PRO A 232 -0.46 -8.81 -6.59
C PRO A 232 -1.07 -7.46 -6.99
N GLU A 233 -2.40 -7.34 -6.98
CA GLU A 233 -3.08 -6.06 -7.21
C GLU A 233 -2.86 -5.08 -6.06
N ILE A 234 -2.85 -5.55 -4.81
CA ILE A 234 -2.54 -4.71 -3.63
C ILE A 234 -1.15 -4.11 -3.74
N GLU A 235 -0.15 -4.88 -4.15
CA GLU A 235 1.21 -4.38 -4.35
C GLU A 235 1.25 -3.21 -5.35
N ILE A 236 0.51 -3.31 -6.45
CA ILE A 236 0.42 -2.23 -7.45
C ILE A 236 -0.26 -0.98 -6.88
N ILE A 237 -1.34 -1.15 -6.11
CA ILE A 237 -2.02 -0.04 -5.42
C ILE A 237 -1.04 0.62 -4.44
N TRP A 238 -0.30 -0.18 -3.69
CA TRP A 238 0.63 0.30 -2.67
C TRP A 238 1.87 0.95 -3.27
N ASP A 239 2.32 0.55 -4.46
CA ASP A 239 3.34 1.28 -5.21
C ASP A 239 2.93 2.76 -5.40
N ARG A 240 1.66 3.03 -5.76
CA ARG A 240 1.13 4.39 -5.92
C ARG A 240 0.99 5.15 -4.59
N LEU A 241 0.53 4.45 -3.54
CA LEU A 241 0.41 5.03 -2.20
C LEU A 241 1.77 5.45 -1.63
N ILE A 242 2.76 4.55 -1.71
CA ILE A 242 4.13 4.78 -1.22
C ILE A 242 4.83 5.83 -2.10
N GLY A 243 4.48 5.90 -3.39
CA GLY A 243 4.80 7.00 -4.29
C GLY A 243 4.24 8.36 -3.86
N GLY A 244 3.27 8.39 -2.93
CA GLY A 244 2.76 9.60 -2.29
C GLY A 244 1.39 10.08 -2.79
N SER A 245 0.64 9.24 -3.51
CA SER A 245 -0.69 9.59 -4.00
C SER A 245 -1.77 8.76 -3.34
N TYR A 246 -2.49 9.33 -2.37
CA TYR A 246 -3.68 8.71 -1.78
C TYR A 246 -4.92 8.84 -2.68
N SER A 247 -4.91 9.76 -3.66
CA SER A 247 -6.03 9.96 -4.59
C SER A 247 -6.28 8.73 -5.45
N VAL A 248 -5.26 7.89 -5.70
CA VAL A 248 -5.41 6.58 -6.36
C VAL A 248 -6.52 5.73 -5.73
N LEU A 249 -6.69 5.79 -4.40
CA LEU A 249 -7.72 5.02 -3.71
C LEU A 249 -9.12 5.50 -4.04
N ILE A 250 -9.31 6.79 -4.30
CA ILE A 250 -10.59 7.38 -4.70
C ILE A 250 -11.04 6.76 -6.01
N TYR A 251 -10.13 6.69 -7.00
CA TYR A 251 -10.45 6.19 -8.33
C TYR A 251 -10.58 4.65 -8.38
N ILE A 252 -9.87 3.94 -7.51
CA ILE A 252 -10.12 2.49 -7.30
C ILE A 252 -11.50 2.26 -6.67
N ALA A 253 -11.90 3.07 -5.68
CA ALA A 253 -13.24 3.03 -5.11
C ALA A 253 -14.32 3.35 -6.14
N ILE A 254 -14.10 4.36 -7.00
CA ILE A 254 -14.98 4.68 -8.12
C ILE A 254 -15.08 3.47 -9.06
N SER A 255 -13.95 2.89 -9.47
CA SER A 255 -13.93 1.73 -10.35
C SER A 255 -14.73 0.54 -9.78
N LEU A 256 -14.59 0.25 -8.48
CA LEU A 256 -15.39 -0.76 -7.78
C LEU A 256 -16.90 -0.49 -7.86
N ILE A 257 -17.31 0.77 -7.65
CA ILE A 257 -18.71 1.18 -7.77
C ILE A 257 -19.20 1.03 -9.21
N LEU A 258 -18.41 1.45 -10.20
CA LEU A 258 -18.78 1.39 -11.62
C LEU A 258 -18.88 -0.05 -12.13
N HIS A 259 -17.97 -0.92 -11.69
CA HIS A 259 -18.02 -2.34 -12.01
C HIS A 259 -19.35 -2.97 -11.55
N ARG A 260 -19.90 -2.51 -10.42
CA ARG A 260 -21.18 -2.97 -9.86
C ARG A 260 -22.39 -2.12 -10.27
N LYS A 261 -22.22 -1.13 -11.15
CA LYS A 261 -23.23 -0.11 -11.51
C LYS A 261 -24.60 -0.70 -11.84
N ARG A 262 -24.65 -1.74 -12.70
CA ARG A 262 -25.93 -2.36 -13.11
C ARG A 262 -26.66 -2.99 -11.92
N ALA A 263 -25.94 -3.74 -11.09
CA ALA A 263 -26.52 -4.37 -9.90
C ALA A 263 -26.92 -3.33 -8.84
N LEU A 264 -26.13 -2.27 -8.69
CA LEU A 264 -26.43 -1.15 -7.80
C LEU A 264 -27.71 -0.43 -8.22
N LEU A 265 -27.88 -0.10 -9.51
CA LEU A 265 -29.12 0.54 -10.02
C LEU A 265 -30.37 -0.34 -9.88
N MET A 266 -30.21 -1.66 -9.84
CA MET A 266 -31.30 -2.62 -9.65
C MET A 266 -31.62 -2.86 -8.17
N SER A 267 -30.79 -2.38 -7.25
CA SER A 267 -30.98 -2.56 -5.82
C SER A 267 -32.18 -1.75 -5.34
N LYS A 268 -33.07 -2.37 -4.56
CA LYS A 268 -34.29 -1.71 -4.05
C LYS A 268 -34.18 -1.29 -2.58
N SER A 269 -33.04 -1.57 -1.95
CA SER A 269 -32.79 -1.26 -0.55
C SER A 269 -31.31 -1.05 -0.28
N ILE A 270 -31.01 -0.31 0.78
CA ILE A 270 -29.65 -0.09 1.26
C ILE A 270 -28.91 -1.41 1.54
N VAL A 271 -29.59 -2.40 2.14
CA VAL A 271 -28.99 -3.70 2.50
C VAL A 271 -28.56 -4.47 1.25
N GLN A 272 -29.36 -4.46 0.19
CA GLN A 272 -29.00 -5.11 -1.08
C GLN A 272 -27.78 -4.42 -1.72
N ALA A 273 -27.77 -3.09 -1.75
CA ALA A 273 -26.67 -2.33 -2.31
C ALA A 273 -25.36 -2.52 -1.52
N LEU A 274 -25.41 -2.50 -0.18
CA LEU A 274 -24.23 -2.72 0.66
C LEU A 274 -23.67 -4.14 0.54
N LYS A 275 -24.54 -5.16 0.42
CA LYS A 275 -24.10 -6.53 0.13
C LYS A 275 -23.31 -6.65 -1.16
N LEU A 276 -23.57 -5.80 -2.15
CA LEU A 276 -22.76 -5.77 -3.36
C LEU A 276 -21.32 -5.35 -3.06
N PHE A 277 -21.07 -4.48 -2.07
CA PHE A 277 -19.71 -4.12 -1.64
C PHE A 277 -18.97 -5.25 -0.91
N ASP A 278 -19.68 -6.24 -0.36
CA ASP A 278 -19.09 -7.41 0.31
C ASP A 278 -18.68 -8.53 -0.65
N GLN A 279 -19.09 -8.47 -1.91
CA GLN A 279 -18.74 -9.48 -2.90
C GLN A 279 -17.26 -9.37 -3.28
N LEU A 280 -16.58 -10.51 -3.38
CA LEU A 280 -15.20 -10.56 -3.88
C LEU A 280 -15.16 -10.30 -5.40
N LEU A 281 -14.09 -9.69 -5.88
CA LEU A 281 -13.89 -9.45 -7.31
C LEU A 281 -13.56 -10.71 -8.10
N GLY A 282 -12.96 -11.72 -7.45
CA GLY A 282 -12.54 -12.94 -8.14
C GLY A 282 -11.61 -12.64 -9.32
N SER A 283 -11.96 -13.14 -10.51
CA SER A 283 -11.22 -12.91 -11.76
C SER A 283 -11.23 -11.47 -12.25
N ASP A 284 -12.14 -10.64 -11.74
CA ASP A 284 -12.34 -9.28 -12.25
C ASP A 284 -11.42 -8.25 -11.55
N ALA A 285 -10.64 -8.68 -10.55
CA ALA A 285 -9.77 -7.82 -9.76
C ALA A 285 -8.82 -6.97 -10.64
N SER A 286 -8.12 -7.61 -11.59
CA SER A 286 -7.18 -6.90 -12.46
C SER A 286 -7.89 -5.92 -13.42
N ILE A 287 -9.12 -6.23 -13.83
CA ILE A 287 -9.93 -5.35 -14.70
C ILE A 287 -10.34 -4.09 -13.94
N VAL A 288 -10.86 -4.26 -12.72
CA VAL A 288 -11.27 -3.16 -11.85
C VAL A 288 -10.07 -2.29 -11.48
N LEU A 289 -8.93 -2.89 -11.14
CA LEU A 289 -7.71 -2.14 -10.85
C LEU A 289 -7.26 -1.32 -12.07
N LYS A 290 -7.18 -1.94 -13.26
CA LYS A 290 -6.78 -1.25 -14.49
C LYS A 290 -7.69 -0.06 -14.78
N GLN A 291 -8.99 -0.25 -14.71
CA GLN A 291 -9.96 0.84 -14.88
C GLN A 291 -9.75 1.95 -13.83
N GLY A 292 -9.49 1.60 -12.57
CA GLY A 292 -9.22 2.59 -11.52
C GLY A 292 -7.96 3.41 -11.76
N LEU A 293 -6.88 2.75 -12.20
CA LEU A 293 -5.63 3.42 -12.55
C LEU A 293 -5.79 4.33 -13.78
N GLU A 294 -6.49 3.88 -14.81
CA GLU A 294 -6.80 4.72 -15.97
C GLU A 294 -7.62 5.95 -15.56
N LEU A 295 -8.66 5.80 -14.73
CA LEU A 295 -9.45 6.92 -14.24
C LEU A 295 -8.60 7.94 -13.46
N TRP A 296 -7.67 7.44 -12.63
CA TRP A 296 -6.74 8.26 -11.85
C TRP A 296 -5.71 9.00 -12.71
N GLU A 297 -5.22 8.38 -13.78
CA GLU A 297 -4.31 9.02 -14.72
C GLU A 297 -5.01 10.15 -15.50
N HIS A 298 -6.24 9.90 -15.96
CA HIS A 298 -7.03 10.88 -16.72
C HIS A 298 -7.49 12.08 -15.86
N SER A 299 -7.61 11.93 -14.55
CA SER A 299 -7.98 13.04 -13.66
C SER A 299 -6.84 14.04 -13.44
N GLY A 300 -5.62 13.75 -13.92
CA GLY A 300 -4.43 14.57 -13.67
C GLY A 300 -3.87 14.44 -12.25
N SER A 301 -4.47 13.58 -11.42
CA SER A 301 -4.05 13.34 -10.03
C SER A 301 -2.79 12.48 -9.91
N ALA A 302 -2.32 11.90 -11.01
CA ALA A 302 -1.14 11.05 -11.06
C ALA A 302 0.20 11.76 -10.75
N LEU A 303 0.23 13.09 -10.79
CA LEU A 303 1.47 13.88 -10.73
C LEU A 303 1.60 14.77 -9.49
N VAL A 304 0.62 14.75 -8.59
CA VAL A 304 0.60 15.60 -7.40
C VAL A 304 0.75 14.70 -6.17
N PRO A 305 1.92 14.71 -5.48
CA PRO A 305 1.97 14.19 -4.11
C PRO A 305 0.88 14.91 -3.33
N GLY A 306 0.10 14.18 -2.53
CA GLY A 306 -0.98 14.76 -1.70
C GLY A 306 -0.57 16.13 -1.15
N ASN A 307 -1.27 17.17 -1.60
CA ASN A 307 -0.89 18.59 -1.60
C ASN A 307 0.32 19.05 -0.76
N SER A 308 1.15 19.87 -1.44
CA SER A 308 2.29 20.69 -1.02
C SER A 308 2.01 21.76 0.07
N LYS A 309 1.29 21.40 1.15
CA LYS A 309 1.12 22.20 2.36
C LYS A 309 1.61 21.51 3.64
N ILE A 310 2.28 20.36 3.52
CA ILE A 310 2.90 19.68 4.66
C ILE A 310 4.33 20.20 4.79
N LYS A 311 4.51 21.23 5.62
CA LYS A 311 5.84 21.56 6.14
C LYS A 311 6.33 20.34 6.91
N ASN A 312 7.41 19.73 6.45
CA ASN A 312 8.19 18.76 7.21
C ASN A 312 8.49 19.36 8.60
N LYS A 313 7.88 18.80 9.65
CA LYS A 313 8.53 18.79 10.96
C LYS A 313 9.38 17.52 10.99
N THR A 314 10.60 17.67 10.49
CA THR A 314 11.72 16.81 10.83
C THR A 314 11.92 16.87 12.34
N TYR A 315 11.92 15.72 12.98
CA TYR A 315 12.79 15.41 14.11
C TYR A 315 13.59 14.18 13.71
#